data_AF-A0A380DSW6-F1
#
_entry.id   AF-A0A380DSW6-F1
#
_cell.length_a   1.000
_cell.length_b   1.000
_cell.length_c   1.000
_cell.angle_alpha   90.00
_cell.angle_beta   90.00
_cell.angle_gamma   90.00
#
_symmetry.space_group_name_H-M   'P 1'
#
loop_
_entity.id
_entity.type
_entity.pdbx_description
1 polymer ?
#
loop_
_entity_poly.entity_id
_entity_poly.type
_entity_poly.pdbx_seq_one_letter_code
_entity_poly.pdbx_strand_id
1 'polypeptide(L)' 'MKVSKFGGSSVSNATQIKKVLNIVNSDPERKIVIVSAPGKRHDNDIKTTDLLIRLYEKVINHLDYHDKKEKLFSVMMIL' A
#
# COMPACT_ATOMS: atom_id res chain seq x y z
N MET A 1 -15.88 3.90 21.21
CA MET A 1 -15.66 3.64 19.75
C MET A 1 -14.51 4.52 19.27
N LYS A 2 -13.42 3.91 18.80
CA LYS A 2 -12.20 4.60 18.36
C LYS A 2 -11.91 4.33 16.88
N VAL A 3 -11.33 5.33 16.24
CA VAL A 3 -10.85 5.28 14.86
C VAL A 3 -9.32 5.29 14.89
N SER A 4 -8.69 4.49 14.03
CA SER A 4 -7.23 4.47 13.86
C SER A 4 -6.87 4.66 12.39
N LYS A 5 -5.82 5.43 12.12
CA LYS A 5 -5.32 5.66 10.76
C LYS A 5 -3.85 5.26 10.64
N PHE A 6 -3.53 4.50 9.61
CA PHE A 6 -2.17 4.07 9.30
C PHE A 6 -1.74 4.62 7.93
N GLY A 7 -0.56 5.25 7.90
CA GLY A 7 0.03 5.78 6.68
C GLY A 7 0.67 4.69 5.83
N GLY A 8 1.10 5.03 4.60
CA GLY A 8 1.66 4.04 3.67
C GLY A 8 2.90 3.31 4.20
N SER A 9 3.76 3.96 4.99
CA SER A 9 4.93 3.31 5.61
C SER A 9 4.54 2.23 6.64
N SER A 10 3.41 2.39 7.31
CA SER A 10 2.87 1.41 8.27
C SER A 10 2.24 0.19 7.58
N VAL A 11 2.03 0.25 6.27
CA VAL A 11 1.46 -0.83 5.45
C VAL A 11 2.35 -1.15 4.24
N SER A 12 3.66 -0.91 4.34
CA SER A 12 4.60 -1.09 3.23
C SER A 12 5.01 -2.54 2.98
N ASN A 13 4.89 -3.42 3.98
CA ASN A 13 5.19 -4.85 3.88
C ASN A 13 4.48 -5.64 4.98
N ALA A 14 4.49 -6.97 4.87
CA ALA A 14 3.88 -7.89 5.82
C ALA A 14 4.33 -7.66 7.29
N THR A 15 5.60 -7.33 7.53
CA THR A 15 6.12 -7.07 8.89
C THR A 15 5.47 -5.83 9.51
N GLN A 16 5.27 -4.76 8.73
CA GLN A 16 4.57 -3.56 9.20
C GLN A 16 3.08 -3.83 9.41
N ILE A 17 2.45 -4.60 8.53
CA ILE A 17 1.04 -5.01 8.69
C ILE A 17 0.84 -5.79 9.99
N LYS A 18 1.73 -6.72 10.34
CA LYS A 18 1.67 -7.44 11.62
C LYS A 18 1.73 -6.49 12.82
N LYS A 19 2.55 -5.44 12.75
CA LYS A 19 2.57 -4.39 13.80
C LYS A 19 1.25 -3.63 13.88
N VAL A 20 0.67 -3.28 12.74
CA VAL A 20 -0.66 -2.64 12.68
C VAL A 20 -1.73 -3.54 13.31
N LEU A 21 -1.74 -4.84 12.98
CA LEU A 21 -2.67 -5.80 13.57
C LEU A 21 -2.53 -5.87 15.10
N ASN A 22 -1.30 -5.93 15.61
CA ASN A 22 -1.06 -5.92 17.06
C ASN A 22 -1.59 -4.65 17.72
N ILE A 23 -1.40 -3.48 17.10
CA ILE A 23 -1.93 -2.21 17.60
C ILE A 23 -3.47 -2.22 17.58
N VAL A 24 -4.09 -2.63 16.47
CA VAL A 24 -5.56 -2.66 16.37
C VAL A 24 -6.15 -3.61 17.40
N ASN A 25 -5.58 -4.82 17.54
CA ASN A 25 -6.07 -5.84 18.46
C ASN A 25 -5.80 -5.54 19.94
N SER A 26 -4.89 -4.61 20.27
CA SER A 26 -4.59 -4.24 21.65
C SER A 26 -5.70 -3.45 22.34
N ASP A 27 -6.67 -2.90 21.59
CA ASP A 27 -7.76 -2.09 22.12
C ASP A 27 -9.07 -2.46 21.41
N PRO A 28 -10.00 -3.16 22.08
CA PRO A 28 -11.25 -3.61 21.47
C PRO A 28 -12.16 -2.47 21.01
N GLU A 29 -11.93 -1.23 21.45
CA GLU A 29 -12.68 -0.06 20.97
C GLU A 29 -12.26 0.40 19.56
N ARG A 30 -11.10 -0.01 19.05
CA ARG A 30 -10.61 0.31 17.69
C ARG A 30 -11.38 -0.50 16.64
N LYS A 31 -12.61 -0.07 16.35
CA LYS A 31 -13.51 -0.75 15.40
C LYS A 31 -13.37 -0.24 13.95
N ILE A 32 -12.77 0.93 13.74
CA ILE A 32 -12.59 1.52 12.41
C ILE A 32 -11.11 1.74 12.15
N VAL A 33 -10.61 1.16 11.05
CA VAL A 33 -9.22 1.26 10.62
C VAL A 33 -9.16 1.85 9.22
N ILE A 34 -8.49 3.00 9.09
CA ILE A 34 -8.28 3.69 7.82
C ILE A 34 -6.82 3.47 7.40
N VAL A 35 -6.61 2.95 6.19
CA VAL A 35 -5.28 2.70 5.64
C VAL A 35 -5.05 3.49 4.37
N SER A 36 -3.80 3.89 4.14
CA SER A 36 -3.35 4.35 2.83
C SER A 36 -2.96 3.16 1.94
N ALA A 37 -2.63 3.41 0.68
CA ALA A 37 -1.95 2.42 -0.15
C ALA A 37 -0.55 2.08 0.43
N PRO A 38 0.00 0.90 0.10
CA PRO A 38 1.34 0.49 0.50
C PRO A 38 2.38 1.54 0.11
N GLY A 39 3.11 2.02 1.12
CA GLY A 39 4.21 2.95 0.93
C GLY A 39 5.49 2.25 0.47
N LYS A 40 6.54 3.03 0.30
CA LYS A 40 7.87 2.51 -0.02
C LYS A 40 8.37 1.54 1.05
N ARG A 41 8.96 0.42 0.64
CA ARG A 41 9.61 -0.57 1.53
C ARG A 41 11.00 -0.12 1.97
N HIS A 42 11.68 0.64 1.11
CA HIS A 42 12.99 1.25 1.32
C HIS A 42 13.09 2.52 0.44
N ASP A 43 14.11 3.36 0.62
CA ASP A 43 14.16 4.69 -0.02
C ASP A 43 14.11 4.65 -1.55
N ASN A 44 14.74 3.62 -2.13
CA ASN A 44 14.79 3.37 -3.58
C ASN A 44 13.52 2.70 -4.16
N ASP A 45 12.52 2.42 -3.33
CA ASP A 45 11.26 1.81 -3.78
C ASP A 45 10.32 2.87 -4.40
N ILE A 46 9.30 2.42 -5.12
CA ILE A 46 8.31 3.29 -5.76
C ILE A 46 7.01 3.27 -4.94
N LYS A 47 6.35 4.42 -4.81
CA LYS A 47 5.02 4.47 -4.18
C LYS A 47 4.01 3.73 -5.06
N THR A 48 3.19 2.88 -4.44
CA THR A 48 2.12 2.13 -5.13
C THR A 48 1.16 3.06 -5.87
N THR A 49 0.77 4.17 -5.25
CA THR A 49 -0.12 5.17 -5.88
C THR A 49 0.49 5.75 -7.16
N ASP A 50 1.79 6.08 -7.16
CA ASP A 50 2.48 6.61 -8.34
C ASP A 50 2.56 5.55 -9.45
N LEU A 51 2.71 4.27 -9.10
CA LEU A 51 2.65 3.17 -10.07
C LEU A 51 1.27 3.04 -10.72
N LEU A 52 0.20 3.15 -9.92
CA LEU A 52 -1.17 3.11 -10.42
C LEU A 52 -1.48 4.28 -11.35
N ILE A 53 -1.05 5.50 -10.99
CA ILE A 53 -1.23 6.69 -11.83
C ILE A 53 -0.50 6.51 -13.16
N ARG A 54 0.77 6.07 -13.14
CA ARG A 54 1.54 5.82 -14.37
C ARG A 54 0.97 4.69 -15.22
N LEU A 55 0.41 3.67 -14.60
CA LEU A 55 -0.29 2.60 -15.29
C LEU A 55 -1.52 3.16 -16.01
N TYR A 56 -2.35 3.94 -15.31
CA TYR A 56 -3.50 4.62 -15.89
C TYR A 56 -3.11 5.50 -17.08
N GLU A 57 -2.12 6.38 -16.90
CA GLU A 57 -1.61 7.27 -17.95
C GLU A 57 -1.17 6.51 -19.21
N LYS A 58 -0.43 5.41 -19.04
CA LYS A 58 0.00 4.59 -20.19
C LYS A 58 -1.19 3.94 -20.90
N VAL A 59 -2.17 3.44 -20.15
CA VAL A 59 -3.37 2.81 -20.72
C VAL A 59 -4.19 3.81 -21.53
N ILE A 60 -4.49 4.99 -20.98
CA ILE A 60 -5.33 5.99 -21.68
C ILE A 60 -4.65 6.61 -22.91
N ASN A 61 -3.31 6.59 -22.95
CA ASN A 61 -2.54 7.08 -24.09
C ASN A 61 -2.15 5.97 -25.07
N HIS A 62 -2.69 4.75 -24.91
CA HIS A 62 -2.37 3.59 -25.76
C HIS A 62 -0.87 3.26 -25.83
N LEU A 63 -0.13 3.49 -24.75
CA LEU A 63 1.29 3.17 -24.61
C LEU A 63 1.49 1.79 -23.97
N ASP A 64 2.64 1.16 -24.21
CA ASP A 64 3.01 -0.08 -23.51
C ASP A 64 3.04 0.13 -21.99
N TYR A 65 2.34 -0.73 -21.25
CA TYR A 65 2.16 -0.67 -19.81
C TYR A 65 2.59 -1.94 -19.05
N HIS A 66 3.11 -2.95 -19.75
CA HIS A 66 3.41 -4.25 -19.16
C HIS A 66 4.37 -4.16 -17.96
N ASP A 67 5.47 -3.40 -18.08
CA ASP A 67 6.42 -3.16 -16.97
C ASP A 67 5.74 -2.58 -15.72
N LYS A 68 4.81 -1.62 -15.89
CA LYS A 68 4.12 -1.00 -14.74
C LYS A 68 3.16 -1.97 -14.08
N LYS A 69 2.47 -2.78 -14.88
CA LYS A 69 1.57 -3.83 -14.39
C LYS A 69 2.33 -4.91 -13.61
N GLU A 70 3.43 -5.41 -14.15
CA GLU A 70 4.27 -6.41 -13.47
C GLU A 70 4.85 -5.88 -12.16
N LYS A 71 5.37 -4.63 -12.18
CA LYS A 71 5.90 -4.00 -10.97
C LYS A 71 4.83 -3.78 -9.90
N LEU A 72 3.61 -3.43 -10.31
CA LEU A 72 2.48 -3.30 -9.39
C LEU A 72 2.13 -4.64 -8.74
N PHE A 73 2.06 -5.73 -9.52
CA PHE A 73 1.81 -7.06 -8.98
C PHE A 73 2.90 -7.50 -8.01
N SER A 74 4.17 -7.24 -8.34
CA SER A 74 5.29 -7.52 -7.43
C SER A 74 5.09 -6.82 -6.09
N VAL A 75 4.67 -5.56 -6.05
CA VAL A 75 4.41 -4.84 -4.79
C VAL A 75 3.23 -5.45 -4.03
N MET A 76 2.14 -5.78 -4.73
CA MET A 76 0.91 -6.28 -4.09
C MET A 76 1.02 -7.72 -3.57
N MET A 77 1.84 -8.56 -4.17
CA MET A 77 2.03 -9.96 -3.74
C MET A 77 2.83 -10.11 -2.44
N ILE A 78 3.45 -9.05 -1.92
CA ILE A 78 4.37 -9.10 -0.77
C ILE A 78 3.68 -8.60 0.53
N LEU A 79 2.40 -8.22 0.44
CA LEU A 79 1.57 -7.79 1.57
C LEU A 79 0.77 -8.97 2.12
#